data_AF-A0A6M0SSU2-F1
#
_entry.id   AF-A0A6M0SSU2-F1
#
_cell.length_a   1.000
_cell.length_b   1.000
_cell.length_c   1.000
_cell.angle_alpha   90.00
_cell.angle_beta   90.00
_cell.angle_gamma   90.00
#
_symmetry.space_group_name_H-M   'P 1'
#
loop_
_entity.id
_entity.type
_entity.pdbx_description
1 polymer ?
#
loop_
_entity_poly.entity_id
_entity_poly.type
_entity_poly.pdbx_seq_one_letter_code
_entity_poly.pdbx_strand_id
1 'polypeptide(L)'
;MKQFDNYKNIYKYLDYYCYSNYNNNAEIIRYKAIINLYKFLEEYLNITSIQFERLKFDRNDLDLISNKKIDTFEDELKFTRIFADIHFLLVSIEKSYNIIIELYNQLLLQEKSISIKTSSDYKLKKQLRNKIEHMDEYIIKPSTLFHDNWFVRDSFTLTNNTFKLGKYEFELSESNLSLLYHYYDEITLILTKDYVQPVRENVDRILSSIKEDLKANYIHTKNCKE
;
A
#
# COMPACT_ATOMS: atom_id res chain seq x y z
N MET A 1 7.13 12.27 4.08
CA MET A 1 6.94 10.87 3.65
C MET A 1 7.15 9.89 4.80
N LYS A 2 6.08 9.19 5.24
CA LYS A 2 6.16 8.04 6.15
C LYS A 2 6.78 6.87 5.36
N GLN A 3 7.78 6.20 5.93
CA GLN A 3 8.43 5.03 5.34
C GLN A 3 7.98 3.77 6.07
N PHE A 4 7.70 2.72 5.31
CA PHE A 4 7.23 1.43 5.81
C PHE A 4 8.32 0.38 5.55
N ASP A 5 9.06 -0.02 6.58
CA ASP A 5 10.21 -0.94 6.43
C ASP A 5 10.40 -1.90 7.63
N ASN A 6 9.38 -2.05 8.47
CA ASN A 6 9.44 -2.93 9.63
C ASN A 6 9.63 -4.40 9.24
N TYR A 7 9.17 -4.84 8.06
CA TYR A 7 9.39 -6.21 7.58
C TYR A 7 10.86 -6.59 7.62
N LYS A 8 11.76 -5.72 7.16
CA LYS A 8 13.22 -5.99 7.17
C LYS A 8 13.77 -6.22 8.57
N ASN A 9 13.14 -5.61 9.57
CA ASN A 9 13.56 -5.73 10.96
C ASN A 9 13.01 -7.00 11.62
N ILE A 10 11.84 -7.47 11.17
CA ILE A 10 11.13 -8.56 11.84
C ILE A 10 11.13 -9.91 11.10
N TYR A 11 11.42 -9.95 9.80
CA TYR A 11 11.24 -11.15 8.96
C TYR A 11 11.95 -12.39 9.52
N LYS A 12 13.19 -12.22 10.01
CA LYS A 12 14.01 -13.30 10.55
C LYS A 12 13.35 -13.99 11.75
N TYR A 13 12.61 -13.25 12.57
CA TYR A 13 11.88 -13.80 13.71
C TYR A 13 10.61 -14.50 13.25
N LEU A 14 9.90 -13.92 12.27
CA LEU A 14 8.71 -14.54 11.69
C LEU A 14 9.07 -15.87 11.03
N ASP A 15 10.10 -15.90 10.19
CA ASP A 15 10.57 -17.13 9.54
C ASP A 15 10.91 -18.20 10.59
N TYR A 16 11.69 -17.84 11.61
CA TYR A 16 12.00 -18.76 12.70
C TYR A 16 10.74 -19.30 13.40
N TYR A 17 9.80 -18.40 13.75
CA TYR A 17 8.55 -18.77 14.41
C TYR A 17 7.76 -19.80 13.60
N CYS A 18 7.71 -19.64 12.28
CA CYS A 18 7.04 -20.57 11.38
C CYS A 18 7.57 -21.99 11.52
N TYR A 19 8.89 -22.14 11.51
CA TYR A 19 9.56 -23.44 11.54
C TYR A 19 9.58 -24.05 12.95
N SER A 20 9.58 -23.22 14.00
CA SER A 20 9.64 -23.71 15.38
C SER A 20 8.29 -24.09 15.96
N ASN A 21 7.18 -23.52 15.47
CA ASN A 21 5.86 -23.67 16.08
C ASN A 21 4.84 -24.45 15.24
N TYR A 22 5.07 -24.63 13.94
CA TYR A 22 4.10 -25.30 13.07
C TYR A 22 4.70 -26.56 12.43
N ASN A 23 4.00 -27.67 12.60
CA ASN A 23 4.37 -28.98 12.04
C ASN A 23 3.41 -29.43 10.92
N ASN A 24 2.27 -28.75 10.75
CA ASN A 24 1.29 -29.04 9.71
C ASN A 24 1.47 -28.09 8.51
N ASN A 25 1.49 -28.65 7.30
CA ASN A 25 1.57 -27.93 6.03
C ASN A 25 0.53 -26.79 5.90
N ALA A 26 -0.71 -26.99 6.35
CA ALA A 26 -1.75 -25.96 6.22
C ALA A 26 -1.42 -24.68 7.03
N GLU A 27 -0.90 -24.85 8.25
CA GLU A 27 -0.54 -23.73 9.11
C GLU A 27 0.73 -23.03 8.61
N ILE A 28 1.70 -23.80 8.11
CA ILE A 28 2.90 -23.27 7.47
C ILE A 28 2.54 -22.42 6.24
N ILE A 29 1.61 -22.90 5.39
CA ILE A 29 1.16 -22.14 4.20
C ILE A 29 0.48 -20.84 4.62
N ARG A 30 -0.46 -20.90 5.57
CA ARG A 30 -1.14 -19.71 6.13
C ARG A 30 -0.12 -18.70 6.67
N TYR A 31 0.84 -19.18 7.44
CA TYR A 31 1.84 -18.32 8.07
C TYR A 31 2.80 -17.68 7.06
N LYS A 32 3.24 -18.43 6.05
CA LYS A 32 4.01 -17.87 4.93
C LYS A 32 3.20 -16.84 4.14
N ALA A 33 1.89 -17.02 4.01
CA ALA A 33 1.02 -16.01 3.41
C ALA A 33 1.02 -14.72 4.24
N ILE A 34 0.96 -14.80 5.58
CA ILE A 34 1.07 -13.62 6.47
C ILE A 34 2.39 -12.87 6.22
N ILE A 35 3.53 -13.58 6.20
CA ILE A 35 4.85 -12.98 5.96
C ILE A 35 4.88 -12.23 4.62
N ASN A 36 4.45 -12.90 3.55
CA ASN A 36 4.46 -12.33 2.21
C ASN A 36 3.52 -11.13 2.06
N LEU A 37 2.29 -11.27 2.57
CA LEU A 37 1.31 -10.19 2.52
C LEU A 37 1.79 -8.98 3.32
N TYR A 38 2.44 -9.17 4.47
CA TYR A 38 2.98 -8.07 5.26
C TYR A 38 4.10 -7.33 4.52
N LYS A 39 5.01 -8.06 3.85
CA LYS A 39 6.00 -7.46 2.96
C LYS A 39 5.34 -6.64 1.84
N PHE A 40 4.36 -7.23 1.15
CA PHE A 40 3.66 -6.54 0.05
C PHE A 40 2.89 -5.32 0.53
N LEU A 41 2.34 -5.36 1.76
CA LEU A 41 1.69 -4.20 2.35
C LEU A 41 2.66 -3.02 2.48
N GLU A 42 3.87 -3.25 3.00
CA GLU A 42 4.89 -2.19 3.09
C GLU A 42 5.29 -1.65 1.72
N GLU A 43 5.48 -2.53 0.72
CA GLU A 43 5.78 -2.11 -0.65
C GLU A 43 4.67 -1.21 -1.24
N TYR A 44 3.41 -1.61 -1.10
CA TYR A 44 2.28 -0.80 -1.59
C TYR A 44 2.06 0.49 -0.81
N LEU A 45 2.27 0.51 0.51
CA LEU A 45 2.18 1.74 1.30
C LEU A 45 3.31 2.72 1.00
N ASN A 46 4.51 2.22 0.70
CA ASN A 46 5.61 3.06 0.21
C ASN A 46 5.27 3.64 -1.17
N ILE A 47 4.76 2.83 -2.11
CA ILE A 47 4.29 3.33 -3.43
C ILE A 47 3.21 4.39 -3.24
N THR A 48 2.21 4.12 -2.40
CA THR A 48 1.13 5.06 -2.06
C THR A 48 1.70 6.39 -1.58
N SER A 49 2.67 6.34 -0.67
CA SER A 49 3.30 7.54 -0.09
C SER A 49 4.11 8.31 -1.14
N ILE A 50 4.84 7.61 -2.02
CA ILE A 50 5.57 8.24 -3.13
C ILE A 50 4.61 8.97 -4.08
N GLN A 51 3.53 8.31 -4.52
CA GLN A 51 2.56 8.95 -5.43
C GLN A 51 1.86 10.14 -4.78
N PHE A 52 1.53 10.02 -3.50
CA PHE A 52 0.92 11.09 -2.75
C PHE A 52 1.82 12.32 -2.63
N GLU A 53 3.13 12.13 -2.35
CA GLU A 53 4.09 13.24 -2.30
C GLU A 53 4.34 13.87 -3.67
N ARG A 54 4.35 13.07 -4.76
CA ARG A 54 4.42 13.59 -6.14
C ARG A 54 3.24 14.50 -6.47
N LEU A 55 2.03 14.08 -6.12
CA LEU A 55 0.81 14.89 -6.32
C LEU A 55 0.81 16.17 -5.47
N LYS A 56 1.35 16.12 -4.25
CA LYS A 56 1.56 17.32 -3.42
C LYS A 56 2.55 18.30 -4.05
N PHE A 57 3.63 17.81 -4.65
CA PHE A 57 4.62 18.66 -5.32
C PHE A 57 4.02 19.33 -6.57
N ASP A 58 3.24 18.58 -7.34
CA ASP A 58 2.57 19.04 -8.55
C ASP A 58 1.34 19.94 -8.29
N ARG A 59 1.05 20.24 -7.01
CA ARG A 59 -0.12 21.04 -6.58
C ARG A 59 -0.27 22.38 -7.30
N ASN A 60 0.82 23.09 -7.55
CA ASN A 60 0.76 24.40 -8.19
C ASN A 60 0.57 24.30 -9.72
N ASP A 61 1.08 23.23 -10.33
CA ASP A 61 0.85 22.93 -11.75
C ASP A 61 -0.60 22.46 -11.98
N LEU A 62 -1.20 21.83 -10.98
CA LEU A 62 -2.56 21.32 -10.99
C LEU A 62 -3.64 22.40 -11.13
N ASP A 63 -3.54 23.49 -10.36
CA ASP A 63 -4.48 24.61 -10.45
C ASP A 63 -4.38 25.38 -11.78
N LEU A 64 -3.21 25.32 -12.44
CA LEU A 64 -2.98 25.95 -13.74
C LEU A 64 -3.63 25.17 -14.90
N ILE A 65 -3.69 23.84 -14.81
CA ILE A 65 -4.22 22.96 -15.86
C ILE A 65 -5.74 22.74 -15.72
N SER A 66 -6.28 22.72 -14.49
CA SER A 66 -7.70 22.41 -14.25
C SER A 66 -8.70 23.45 -14.79
N ASN A 67 -8.23 24.67 -15.07
CA ASN A 67 -9.06 25.79 -15.51
C ASN A 67 -8.64 26.38 -16.87
N LYS A 68 -7.70 25.76 -17.58
CA LYS A 68 -7.23 26.21 -18.89
C LYS A 68 -7.43 25.14 -19.93
N LYS A 69 -7.65 25.56 -21.17
CA LYS A 69 -7.64 24.66 -22.31
C LYS A 69 -6.22 24.10 -22.47
N ILE A 70 -6.11 22.78 -22.58
CA ILE A 70 -4.84 22.11 -22.86
C ILE A 70 -4.51 22.42 -24.33
N ASP A 71 -3.59 23.36 -24.54
CA ASP A 71 -3.28 23.90 -25.87
C ASP A 71 -1.82 23.65 -26.29
N THR A 72 -0.97 23.18 -25.37
CA THR A 72 0.45 22.88 -25.63
C THR A 72 0.79 21.44 -25.28
N PHE A 73 1.77 20.86 -25.98
CA PHE A 73 2.30 19.54 -25.68
C PHE A 73 2.82 19.41 -24.24
N GLU A 74 3.37 20.49 -23.67
CA GLU A 74 3.83 20.52 -22.29
C GLU A 74 2.65 20.39 -21.30
N ASP A 75 1.52 21.06 -21.58
CA ASP A 75 0.30 20.92 -20.78
C ASP A 75 -0.28 19.50 -20.88
N GLU A 76 -0.24 18.87 -22.06
CA GLU A 76 -0.66 17.49 -22.27
C GLU A 76 0.19 16.50 -21.47
N LEU A 77 1.52 16.68 -21.47
CA LEU A 77 2.44 15.85 -20.70
C LEU A 77 2.19 15.99 -19.20
N LYS A 78 2.04 17.22 -18.71
CA LYS A 78 1.75 17.49 -17.30
C LYS A 78 0.41 16.90 -16.86
N PHE A 79 -0.65 17.14 -17.63
CA PHE A 79 -1.97 16.55 -17.36
C PHE A 79 -1.88 15.02 -17.30
N THR A 80 -1.27 14.40 -18.31
CA THR A 80 -1.13 12.93 -18.38
C THR A 80 -0.36 12.38 -17.17
N ARG A 81 0.73 13.03 -16.77
CA ARG A 81 1.51 12.64 -15.58
C ARG A 81 0.67 12.69 -14.31
N ILE A 82 0.00 13.81 -14.07
CA ILE A 82 -0.89 14.01 -12.93
C ILE A 82 -1.99 12.95 -12.88
N PHE A 83 -2.66 12.73 -14.02
CA PHE A 83 -3.75 11.76 -14.11
C PHE A 83 -3.24 10.34 -13.83
N ALA A 84 -2.08 9.98 -14.38
CA ALA A 84 -1.43 8.71 -14.10
C ALA A 84 -1.09 8.58 -12.60
N ASP A 85 -0.55 9.62 -11.97
CA ASP A 85 -0.20 9.59 -10.54
C ASP A 85 -1.44 9.44 -9.65
N ILE A 86 -2.57 10.08 -9.99
CA ILE A 86 -3.87 9.89 -9.30
C ILE A 86 -4.37 8.46 -9.48
N HIS A 87 -4.33 7.95 -10.70
CA HIS A 87 -4.76 6.58 -10.99
C HIS A 87 -3.92 5.56 -10.19
N PHE A 88 -2.60 5.69 -10.23
CA PHE A 88 -1.70 4.83 -9.46
C PHE A 88 -1.88 4.99 -7.95
N LEU A 89 -2.13 6.20 -7.45
CA LEU A 89 -2.44 6.44 -6.04
C LEU A 89 -3.69 5.65 -5.62
N LEU A 90 -4.79 5.77 -6.35
CA LEU A 90 -6.05 5.08 -6.01
C LEU A 90 -5.91 3.55 -6.10
N VAL A 91 -5.20 3.05 -7.12
CA VAL A 91 -4.89 1.62 -7.24
C VAL A 91 -4.07 1.14 -6.03
N SER A 92 -3.00 1.84 -5.68
CA SER A 92 -2.12 1.45 -4.56
C SER A 92 -2.83 1.51 -3.20
N ILE A 93 -3.70 2.49 -2.99
CA ILE A 93 -4.58 2.59 -1.82
C ILE A 93 -5.50 1.36 -1.72
N GLU A 94 -6.21 1.00 -2.79
CA GLU A 94 -7.13 -0.14 -2.73
C GLU A 94 -6.37 -1.47 -2.58
N LYS A 95 -5.23 -1.64 -3.27
CA LYS A 95 -4.38 -2.82 -3.11
C LYS A 95 -3.91 -2.96 -1.67
N SER A 96 -3.49 -1.86 -1.02
CA SER A 96 -3.12 -1.85 0.40
C SER A 96 -4.28 -2.33 1.27
N TYR A 97 -5.50 -1.82 1.04
CA TYR A 97 -6.69 -2.29 1.76
C TYR A 97 -6.99 -3.78 1.56
N ASN A 98 -6.90 -4.26 0.32
CA ASN A 98 -7.18 -5.67 0.03
C ASN A 98 -6.12 -6.59 0.69
N ILE A 99 -4.86 -6.16 0.73
CA ILE A 99 -3.80 -6.87 1.46
C ILE A 99 -4.06 -6.87 2.97
N ILE A 100 -4.45 -5.73 3.55
CA ILE A 100 -4.82 -5.62 4.97
C ILE A 100 -5.98 -6.55 5.33
N ILE A 101 -7.04 -6.55 4.51
CA ILE A 101 -8.18 -7.46 4.67
C ILE A 101 -7.72 -8.90 4.66
N GLU A 102 -6.84 -9.27 3.72
CA GLU A 102 -6.35 -10.63 3.64
C GLU A 102 -5.43 -10.98 4.81
N LEU A 103 -4.59 -10.06 5.26
CA LEU A 103 -3.77 -10.23 6.48
C LEU A 103 -4.65 -10.54 7.70
N TYR A 104 -5.72 -9.77 7.93
CA TYR A 104 -6.63 -10.06 9.04
C TYR A 104 -7.33 -11.42 8.87
N ASN A 105 -7.69 -11.85 7.66
CA ASN A 105 -8.22 -13.19 7.44
C ASN A 105 -7.20 -14.28 7.82
N GLN A 106 -5.95 -14.13 7.38
CA GLN A 106 -4.88 -15.09 7.65
C GLN A 106 -4.48 -15.11 9.14
N LEU A 107 -4.61 -13.97 9.83
CA LEU A 107 -4.47 -13.82 11.28
C LEU A 107 -5.70 -14.30 12.08
N LEU A 108 -6.74 -14.80 11.40
CA LEU A 108 -7.99 -15.27 12.00
C LEU A 108 -8.78 -14.18 12.77
N LEU A 109 -8.71 -12.94 12.27
CA LEU A 109 -9.41 -11.77 12.81
C LEU A 109 -10.50 -11.30 11.83
N GLN A 110 -11.47 -12.19 11.53
CA GLN A 110 -12.43 -11.94 10.45
C GLN A 110 -13.32 -10.72 10.72
N GLU A 111 -13.63 -10.38 11.98
CA GLU A 111 -14.42 -9.18 12.29
C GLU A 111 -13.75 -7.90 11.80
N LYS A 112 -12.41 -7.82 11.82
CA LYS A 112 -11.66 -6.66 11.33
C LYS A 112 -11.74 -6.55 9.81
N SER A 113 -11.57 -7.67 9.11
CA SER A 113 -11.75 -7.74 7.67
C SER A 113 -13.14 -7.27 7.22
N ILE A 114 -14.18 -7.69 7.93
CA ILE A 114 -15.57 -7.30 7.66
C ILE A 114 -15.78 -5.81 7.94
N SER A 115 -15.24 -5.31 9.06
CA SER A 115 -15.31 -3.88 9.40
C SER A 115 -14.70 -3.00 8.30
N ILE A 116 -13.54 -3.36 7.77
CA ILE A 116 -12.88 -2.62 6.68
C ILE A 116 -13.74 -2.63 5.41
N LYS A 117 -14.20 -3.82 4.98
CA LYS A 117 -15.05 -3.97 3.78
C LYS A 117 -16.33 -3.14 3.86
N THR A 118 -16.86 -2.94 5.07
CA THR A 118 -18.09 -2.19 5.30
C THR A 118 -17.86 -0.70 5.54
N SER A 119 -16.64 -0.27 5.84
CA SER A 119 -16.27 1.12 6.08
C SER A 119 -16.56 2.03 4.89
N SER A 120 -16.99 3.26 5.19
CA SER A 120 -17.24 4.30 4.18
C SER A 120 -15.97 4.67 3.43
N ASP A 121 -14.84 4.75 4.14
CA ASP A 121 -13.54 5.12 3.58
C ASP A 121 -13.05 4.12 2.50
N TYR A 122 -13.03 2.81 2.80
CA TYR A 122 -12.68 1.79 1.81
C TYR A 122 -13.63 1.81 0.60
N LYS A 123 -14.95 1.91 0.86
CA LYS A 123 -15.96 1.96 -0.20
C LYS A 123 -15.76 3.16 -1.12
N LEU A 124 -15.50 4.34 -0.56
CA LEU A 124 -15.24 5.56 -1.33
C LEU A 124 -14.01 5.38 -2.24
N LYS A 125 -12.88 4.95 -1.68
CA LYS A 125 -11.62 4.77 -2.41
C LYS A 125 -11.75 3.73 -3.53
N LYS A 126 -12.42 2.62 -3.24
CA LYS A 126 -12.74 1.58 -4.23
C LYS A 126 -13.65 2.11 -5.34
N GLN A 127 -14.66 2.91 -5.01
CA GLN A 127 -15.56 3.51 -6.00
C GLN A 127 -14.83 4.49 -6.91
N LEU A 128 -13.95 5.33 -6.34
CA LEU A 128 -13.10 6.24 -7.11
C LEU A 128 -12.17 5.47 -8.07
N ARG A 129 -11.45 4.45 -7.57
CA ARG A 129 -10.58 3.60 -8.40
C ARG A 129 -11.35 2.95 -9.53
N ASN A 130 -12.47 2.28 -9.23
CA ASN A 130 -13.29 1.60 -10.23
C ASN A 130 -13.77 2.55 -11.33
N LYS A 131 -14.15 3.78 -10.97
CA LYS A 131 -14.61 4.74 -11.98
C LYS A 131 -13.52 5.17 -12.95
N ILE A 132 -12.27 5.29 -12.47
CA ILE A 132 -11.14 5.63 -13.35
C ILE A 132 -10.75 4.41 -14.20
N GLU A 133 -10.68 3.22 -13.59
CA GLU A 133 -10.23 2.00 -14.30
C GLU A 133 -11.20 1.57 -15.41
N HIS A 134 -12.51 1.70 -15.19
CA HIS A 134 -13.54 1.32 -16.15
C HIS A 134 -14.06 2.51 -16.97
N MET A 135 -13.26 3.57 -17.11
CA MET A 135 -13.65 4.79 -17.81
C MET A 135 -14.06 4.51 -19.27
N ASP A 136 -13.35 3.62 -19.95
CA ASP A 136 -13.61 3.18 -21.32
C ASP A 136 -15.00 2.54 -21.49
N GLU A 137 -15.39 1.68 -20.55
CA GLU A 137 -16.70 1.01 -20.54
C GLU A 137 -17.86 2.02 -20.46
N TYR A 138 -17.63 3.18 -19.84
CA TYR A 138 -18.62 4.25 -19.73
C TYR A 138 -18.64 5.17 -20.97
N ILE A 139 -17.55 5.25 -21.72
CA ILE A 139 -17.44 6.05 -22.96
C ILE A 139 -18.13 5.33 -24.12
N ILE A 140 -18.00 3.99 -24.19
CA ILE A 140 -18.49 3.19 -25.33
C ILE A 140 -20.00 2.93 -25.24
N LYS A 141 -20.61 3.08 -24.06
CA LYS A 141 -22.06 2.87 -23.91
C LYS A 141 -22.84 3.90 -24.73
N PRO A 142 -23.66 3.48 -25.70
CA PRO A 142 -24.47 4.40 -26.48
C PRO A 142 -25.45 5.11 -25.54
N SER A 143 -25.17 6.38 -25.31
CA SER A 143 -26.09 7.27 -24.62
C SER A 143 -26.98 7.95 -25.63
N THR A 144 -28.30 7.87 -25.44
CA THR A 144 -29.29 8.57 -26.27
C THR A 144 -29.38 10.07 -25.95
N LEU A 145 -28.80 10.51 -24.83
CA LEU A 145 -28.84 11.90 -24.35
C LEU A 145 -27.42 12.39 -24.01
N PHE A 146 -27.05 13.59 -24.44
CA PHE A 146 -25.72 14.17 -24.18
C PHE A 146 -25.41 14.26 -22.67
N HIS A 147 -26.41 14.49 -21.82
CA HIS A 147 -26.27 14.57 -20.36
C HIS A 147 -25.98 13.23 -19.66
N ASP A 148 -26.24 12.11 -20.33
CA ASP A 148 -25.96 10.77 -19.80
C ASP A 148 -24.53 10.29 -20.16
N ASN A 149 -23.78 11.08 -20.95
CA ASN A 149 -22.37 10.82 -21.23
C ASN A 149 -21.55 10.94 -19.93
N TRP A 150 -20.72 9.93 -19.66
CA TRP A 150 -19.88 9.87 -18.47
C TRP A 150 -18.94 11.07 -18.34
N PHE A 151 -18.36 11.58 -19.43
CA PHE A 151 -17.51 12.78 -19.38
C PHE A 151 -18.26 14.03 -18.90
N VAL A 152 -19.56 14.10 -19.19
CA VAL A 152 -20.42 15.24 -18.82
C VAL A 152 -20.94 15.08 -17.39
N ARG A 153 -21.33 13.87 -16.97
CA ARG A 153 -21.89 13.58 -15.65
C ARG A 153 -20.83 13.43 -14.56
N ASP A 154 -19.74 12.74 -14.89
CA ASP A 154 -18.66 12.36 -14.00
C ASP A 154 -17.38 13.12 -14.37
N SER A 155 -17.53 14.43 -14.65
CA SER A 155 -16.40 15.28 -14.99
C SER A 155 -15.31 15.18 -13.93
N PHE A 156 -14.10 14.86 -14.40
CA PHE A 156 -12.90 14.92 -13.59
C PHE A 156 -12.62 16.40 -13.33
N THR A 157 -12.65 16.81 -12.07
CA THR A 157 -12.13 18.12 -11.67
C THR A 157 -11.10 17.96 -10.58
N LEU A 158 -10.10 18.84 -10.60
CA LEU A 158 -9.05 18.88 -9.59
C LEU A 158 -8.82 20.34 -9.22
N THR A 159 -9.27 20.71 -8.03
CA THR A 159 -9.25 22.09 -7.54
C THR A 159 -8.90 22.09 -6.07
N ASN A 160 -7.97 22.96 -5.63
CA ASN A 160 -7.65 23.14 -4.21
C ASN A 160 -7.36 21.83 -3.46
N ASN A 161 -6.50 20.96 -4.03
CA ASN A 161 -6.19 19.61 -3.52
C ASN A 161 -7.32 18.59 -3.54
N THR A 162 -8.52 18.94 -4.01
CA THR A 162 -9.62 17.99 -4.07
C THR A 162 -9.79 17.51 -5.50
N PHE A 163 -9.62 16.20 -5.65
CA PHE A 163 -10.03 15.46 -6.83
C PHE A 163 -11.51 15.13 -6.71
N LYS A 164 -12.28 15.44 -7.76
CA LYS A 164 -13.69 15.09 -7.88
C LYS A 164 -13.92 14.27 -9.15
N LEU A 165 -14.75 13.26 -9.00
CA LEU A 165 -15.24 12.42 -10.09
C LEU A 165 -16.74 12.18 -9.94
N GLY A 166 -17.53 13.03 -10.60
CA GLY A 166 -18.97 13.09 -10.41
C GLY A 166 -19.34 13.50 -8.99
N LYS A 167 -20.02 12.62 -8.24
CA LYS A 167 -20.41 12.87 -6.85
C LYS A 167 -19.34 12.50 -5.80
N TYR A 168 -18.24 11.90 -6.24
CA TYR A 168 -17.20 11.42 -5.34
C TYR A 168 -16.07 12.43 -5.27
N GLU A 169 -15.61 12.71 -4.05
CA GLU A 169 -14.56 13.68 -3.79
C GLU A 169 -13.48 13.01 -2.93
N PHE A 170 -12.23 13.34 -3.23
CA PHE A 170 -11.04 12.89 -2.53
C PHE A 170 -10.08 14.04 -2.38
N GLU A 171 -9.82 14.43 -1.14
CA GLU A 171 -8.85 15.46 -0.82
C GLU A 171 -7.44 14.84 -0.73
N LEU A 172 -6.44 15.46 -1.35
CA LEU A 172 -5.03 15.12 -1.21
C LEU A 172 -4.50 15.57 0.16
N SER A 173 -5.04 14.95 1.21
CA SER A 173 -4.71 15.20 2.61
C SER A 173 -4.26 13.89 3.27
N GLU A 174 -3.28 14.00 4.18
CA GLU A 174 -2.77 12.83 4.93
C GLU A 174 -3.84 12.19 5.80
N SER A 175 -4.87 12.95 6.19
CA SER A 175 -6.04 12.40 6.89
C SER A 175 -6.72 11.29 6.08
N ASN A 176 -6.73 11.38 4.74
CA ASN A 176 -7.27 10.34 3.87
C ASN A 176 -6.41 9.08 3.81
N LEU A 177 -5.19 9.08 4.34
CA LEU A 177 -4.35 7.88 4.47
C LEU A 177 -4.27 7.37 5.91
N SER A 178 -4.76 8.14 6.89
CA SER A 178 -4.68 7.83 8.32
C SER A 178 -5.24 6.45 8.68
N LEU A 179 -6.38 6.05 8.11
CA LEU A 179 -7.01 4.77 8.40
C LEU A 179 -6.17 3.59 7.87
N LEU A 180 -5.56 3.71 6.69
CA LEU A 180 -4.61 2.71 6.17
C LEU A 180 -3.41 2.58 7.09
N TYR A 181 -2.86 3.71 7.53
CA TYR A 181 -1.70 3.74 8.41
C TYR A 181 -2.02 3.12 9.77
N HIS A 182 -3.21 3.37 10.30
CA HIS A 182 -3.68 2.76 11.53
C HIS A 182 -3.73 1.23 11.44
N TYR A 183 -4.30 0.68 10.36
CA TYR A 183 -4.33 -0.78 10.17
C TYR A 183 -2.93 -1.39 10.01
N TYR A 184 -2.02 -0.69 9.32
CA TYR A 184 -0.62 -1.11 9.25
C TYR A 184 0.04 -1.15 10.64
N ASP A 185 -0.10 -0.09 11.43
CA ASP A 185 0.49 0.00 12.77
C ASP A 185 -0.09 -1.10 13.69
N GLU A 186 -1.39 -1.38 13.55
CA GLU A 186 -2.06 -2.45 14.29
C GLU A 186 -1.57 -3.85 13.90
N ILE A 187 -1.49 -4.15 12.60
CA ILE A 187 -0.95 -5.43 12.12
C ILE A 187 0.51 -5.59 12.58
N THR A 188 1.31 -4.52 12.48
CA THR A 188 2.70 -4.52 12.95
C THR A 188 2.79 -4.86 14.43
N LEU A 189 1.89 -4.30 15.25
CA LEU A 189 1.81 -4.59 16.67
C LEU A 189 1.46 -6.06 16.94
N ILE A 190 0.45 -6.61 16.24
CA ILE A 190 0.07 -8.02 16.34
C ILE A 190 1.26 -8.92 15.98
N LEU A 191 1.90 -8.66 14.82
CA LEU A 191 3.05 -9.43 14.36
C LEU A 191 4.20 -9.40 15.37
N THR A 192 4.48 -8.21 15.91
CA THR A 192 5.57 -8.01 16.86
C THR A 192 5.27 -8.71 18.19
N LYS A 193 4.08 -8.53 18.74
CA LYS A 193 3.72 -9.07 20.05
C LYS A 193 3.56 -10.57 20.03
N ASP A 194 2.84 -11.09 19.05
CA ASP A 194 2.36 -12.47 19.09
C ASP A 194 3.33 -13.44 18.40
N TYR A 195 4.22 -12.95 17.53
CA TYR A 195 5.11 -13.80 16.75
C TYR A 195 6.59 -13.44 16.88
N VAL A 196 6.95 -12.16 17.02
CA VAL A 196 8.37 -11.75 17.16
C VAL A 196 8.84 -11.89 18.61
N GLN A 197 8.15 -11.27 19.56
CA GLN A 197 8.55 -11.25 20.97
C GLN A 197 8.79 -12.65 21.57
N PRO A 198 7.96 -13.68 21.29
CA PRO A 198 8.14 -15.00 21.89
C PRO A 198 9.44 -15.71 21.48
N VAL A 199 9.99 -15.39 20.31
CA VAL A 199 11.19 -16.06 19.77
C VAL A 199 12.41 -15.15 19.70
N ARG A 200 12.25 -13.86 20.02
CA ARG A 200 13.27 -12.83 19.81
C ARG A 200 14.61 -13.17 20.45
N GLU A 201 14.60 -13.50 21.73
CA GLU A 201 15.80 -13.82 22.49
C GLU A 201 16.55 -15.02 21.91
N ASN A 202 15.80 -16.08 21.55
CA ASN A 202 16.38 -17.29 20.96
C ASN A 202 17.03 -17.00 19.61
N VAL A 203 16.33 -16.27 18.73
CA VAL A 203 16.84 -15.90 17.41
C VAL A 203 18.05 -14.98 17.53
N ASP A 204 18.01 -13.99 18.40
CA ASP A 204 19.13 -13.05 18.60
C ASP A 204 20.37 -13.77 19.15
N ARG A 205 20.21 -14.74 20.05
CA ARG A 205 21.30 -15.60 20.53
C ARG A 205 21.92 -16.44 19.41
N ILE A 206 21.09 -17.10 18.60
CA ILE A 206 21.56 -17.92 17.46
C ILE A 206 22.35 -17.06 16.48
N LEU A 207 21.81 -15.89 16.11
CA LEU A 207 22.48 -14.98 15.17
C LEU A 207 23.78 -14.39 15.73
N SER A 208 23.86 -14.17 17.04
CA SER A 208 25.08 -13.68 17.70
C SER A 208 26.18 -14.75 17.67
N SER A 209 25.84 -16.00 18.01
CA SER A 209 26.77 -17.14 17.91
C SER A 209 27.32 -17.31 16.49
N ILE A 210 26.45 -17.29 15.48
CA ILE A 210 26.88 -17.40 14.07
C ILE A 210 27.83 -16.27 13.68
N LYS A 211 27.58 -15.03 14.15
CA LYS A 211 28.47 -13.90 13.86
C LYS A 211 29.83 -14.04 14.52
N GLU A 212 29.89 -14.56 15.74
CA GLU A 212 31.14 -14.82 16.45
C GLU A 212 31.96 -15.91 15.72
N ASP A 213 31.32 -17.00 15.32
CA ASP A 213 31.96 -18.08 14.56
C ASP A 213 32.49 -17.59 13.20
N LEU A 214 31.71 -16.79 12.48
CA LEU A 214 32.14 -16.21 11.20
C LEU A 214 33.34 -15.25 11.36
N LYS A 215 33.35 -14.45 12.43
CA LYS A 215 34.50 -13.57 12.75
C LYS A 215 35.75 -14.38 13.10
N ALA A 216 35.61 -15.43 13.92
CA ALA A 216 36.72 -16.29 14.29
C ALA A 216 37.35 -16.97 13.06
N ASN A 217 36.51 -17.50 12.16
CA ASN A 217 36.97 -18.14 10.92
C ASN A 217 37.60 -17.16 9.92
N TYR A 218 37.11 -15.91 9.85
CA TYR A 218 37.71 -14.88 9.00
C TYR A 218 39.10 -14.45 9.50
N ILE A 219 39.28 -14.30 10.81
CA ILE A 219 40.59 -13.98 11.41
C ILE A 219 41.58 -15.14 11.18
N HIS A 220 41.12 -16.37 11.36
CA HIS A 220 41.96 -17.55 11.17
C HIS A 220 42.40 -17.74 9.71
N THR A 221 41.53 -17.46 8.73
CA THR A 221 41.88 -17.53 7.30
C THR A 221 42.77 -16.40 6.82
N LYS A 222 42.78 -15.25 7.50
CA LYS A 222 43.68 -14.13 7.21
C LYS A 222 45.09 -14.39 7.74
N ASN A 223 45.22 -14.97 8.93
CA ASN A 223 46.50 -15.31 9.55
C ASN A 223 47.19 -16.53 8.92
N CYS A 224 46.49 -17.34 8.12
CA CYS A 224 47.08 -18.47 7.39
C CYS A 224 47.53 -18.10 5.95
N LYS A 225 47.40 -16.84 5.54
CA LYS A 225 47.80 -16.34 4.22
C LYS A 225 48.98 -15.36 4.24
N GLU A 226 49.59 -15.15 5.41
CA GLU A 226 50.89 -14.47 5.60
C GLU A 226 51.98 -15.51 5.83
#